data_AF-A0A2E7H849-F1
#
_entry.id   AF-A0A2E7H849-F1
#
_cell.length_a   1.000
_cell.length_b   1.000
_cell.length_c   1.000
_cell.angle_alpha   90.00
_cell.angle_beta   90.00
_cell.angle_gamma   90.00
#
_symmetry.space_group_name_H-M   'P 1'
#
loop_
_entity.id
_entity.type
_entity.pdbx_description
1 polymer ?
#
loop_
_entity_poly.entity_id
_entity_poly.type
_entity_poly.pdbx_seq_one_letter_code
_entity_poly.pdbx_strand_id
1 'polypeptide(L)'
;MRGIDLAKFDFDRHNAIYYFIINSKEDIYLRYGGRNTKSADAYLDLGSLELALSLGLTEHQKFTSGERQPDPKHTPVFPKDVTGLNENVVQRNRCVECHHIAHFQTTIAEKQNTLIKKHTMFRYPEFERLGIEIDIPKGLVIKKTTAAAKQAGIVPGDLIQSINMQSILTVADLQYYLDKVDRESTTLAISVLRKGENRAFEITLPYDWWLTDLTHRNLTINPLVHFDEKILTPAEKKKLNLLPENFASRITYVPVEALLEEAHTLKENDIIIAVAGQTKDTLGLGAKLYVKLVHKSGSSLELTILRDGKKQNLPLKTSRQVFRRVEDE
;
A
#
# COMPACT_ATOMS: atom_id res chain seq x y z
N MET A 1 2.39 -20.32 -7.53
CA MET A 1 1.15 -19.70 -8.09
C MET A 1 0.93 -19.95 -9.59
N ARG A 2 1.51 -20.99 -10.23
CA ARG A 2 1.59 -21.11 -11.70
C ARG A 2 0.24 -21.16 -12.46
N GLY A 3 -0.79 -21.74 -11.86
CA GLY A 3 -2.12 -21.89 -12.48
C GLY A 3 -3.22 -21.03 -11.86
N ILE A 4 -2.85 -20.04 -11.02
CA ILE A 4 -3.84 -19.19 -10.35
C ILE A 4 -4.34 -18.12 -11.31
N ASP A 5 -5.65 -17.91 -11.36
CA ASP A 5 -6.25 -16.77 -12.03
C ASP A 5 -5.98 -15.47 -11.24
N LEU A 6 -5.04 -14.69 -11.75
CA LEU A 6 -4.59 -13.43 -11.17
C LEU A 6 -5.67 -12.34 -11.20
N ALA A 7 -6.63 -12.42 -12.13
CA ALA A 7 -7.74 -11.47 -12.21
C ALA A 7 -8.81 -11.76 -11.14
N LYS A 8 -9.03 -13.03 -10.81
CA LYS A 8 -9.94 -13.45 -9.73
C LYS A 8 -9.31 -13.27 -8.35
N PHE A 9 -8.13 -13.85 -8.15
CA PHE A 9 -7.41 -13.86 -6.88
C PHE A 9 -6.47 -12.65 -6.76
N ASP A 10 -7.04 -11.46 -6.84
CA ASP A 10 -6.34 -10.17 -6.65
C ASP A 10 -6.30 -9.79 -5.17
N PHE A 11 -5.08 -9.54 -4.69
CA PHE A 11 -4.78 -9.15 -3.31
C PHE A 11 -3.40 -8.49 -3.25
N ASP A 12 -3.08 -7.89 -2.11
CA ASP A 12 -1.75 -7.37 -1.86
C ASP A 12 -0.71 -8.50 -1.78
N ARG A 13 0.05 -8.67 -2.87
CA ARG A 13 1.10 -9.69 -3.01
C ARG A 13 2.27 -9.53 -2.02
N HIS A 14 2.30 -8.48 -1.21
CA HIS A 14 3.31 -8.22 -0.18
C HIS A 14 2.80 -8.47 1.25
N ASN A 15 1.58 -9.01 1.40
CA ASN A 15 1.11 -9.52 2.68
C ASN A 15 1.85 -10.80 3.07
N ALA A 16 2.10 -10.96 4.38
CA ALA A 16 2.70 -12.18 4.93
C ALA A 16 1.74 -13.37 4.85
N ILE A 17 0.48 -13.15 5.19
CA ILE A 17 -0.60 -14.15 5.19
C ILE A 17 -1.85 -13.53 4.57
N TYR A 18 -2.49 -14.29 3.67
CA TYR A 18 -3.76 -13.90 3.05
C TYR A 18 -4.57 -15.16 2.70
N TYR A 19 -5.85 -15.16 3.07
CA TYR A 19 -6.77 -16.25 2.78
C TYR A 19 -7.92 -15.76 1.89
N PHE A 20 -8.40 -16.66 1.05
CA PHE A 20 -9.66 -16.53 0.35
C PHE A 20 -10.58 -17.61 0.85
N ILE A 21 -11.78 -17.22 1.29
CA ILE A 21 -12.84 -18.16 1.63
C ILE A 21 -13.71 -18.25 0.38
N ILE A 22 -13.78 -19.44 -0.20
CA ILE A 22 -14.37 -19.67 -1.53
C ILE A 22 -15.31 -20.87 -1.55
N ASN A 23 -16.11 -20.97 -2.61
CA ASN A 23 -16.92 -22.15 -2.91
C ASN A 23 -16.28 -23.05 -3.98
N SER A 24 -16.97 -24.14 -4.33
CA SER A 24 -16.53 -25.09 -5.37
C SER A 24 -16.52 -24.52 -6.80
N LYS A 25 -17.12 -23.35 -7.02
CA LYS A 25 -17.07 -22.58 -8.28
C LYS A 25 -15.99 -21.50 -8.26
N GLU A 26 -15.16 -21.45 -7.21
CA GLU A 26 -14.15 -20.41 -6.96
C GLU A 26 -14.73 -19.00 -6.75
N ASP A 27 -16.02 -18.87 -6.45
CA ASP A 27 -16.58 -17.58 -6.02
C ASP A 27 -15.97 -17.18 -4.68
N ILE A 28 -15.55 -15.93 -4.56
CA ILE A 28 -14.91 -15.42 -3.34
C ILE A 28 -16.01 -14.88 -2.42
N TYR A 29 -16.26 -15.59 -1.32
CA TYR A 29 -17.17 -15.09 -0.28
C TYR A 29 -16.58 -13.89 0.43
N LEU A 30 -15.32 -14.01 0.85
CA LEU A 30 -14.56 -12.97 1.52
C LEU A 30 -13.06 -13.22 1.43
N ARG A 31 -12.31 -12.16 1.67
CA ARG A 31 -10.85 -12.19 1.86
C ARG A 31 -10.53 -12.13 3.35
N TYR A 32 -9.36 -12.60 3.76
CA TYR A 32 -8.87 -12.38 5.12
C TYR A 32 -7.36 -12.16 5.12
N GLY A 33 -6.89 -11.33 6.04
CA GLY A 33 -5.49 -10.98 6.20
C GLY A 33 -5.26 -9.50 5.97
N GLY A 34 -4.03 -9.13 5.65
CA GLY A 34 -3.65 -7.74 5.46
C GLY A 34 -2.63 -7.27 6.49
N ARG A 35 -2.19 -6.04 6.29
CA ARG A 35 -1.19 -5.37 7.12
C ARG A 35 -1.39 -3.86 7.05
N ASN A 36 -0.65 -3.15 7.89
CA ASN A 36 -0.43 -1.71 7.76
C ASN A 36 1.05 -1.36 7.92
N THR A 37 1.32 -0.06 7.92
CA THR A 37 2.64 0.54 8.10
C THR A 37 3.28 0.15 9.43
N LYS A 38 2.50 -0.14 10.47
CA LYS A 38 3.03 -0.46 11.80
C LYS A 38 3.60 -1.87 11.89
N SER A 39 2.92 -2.86 11.29
CA SER A 39 3.37 -4.26 11.36
C SER A 39 2.85 -5.11 10.21
N ALA A 40 3.57 -6.19 9.89
CA ALA A 40 3.21 -7.17 8.86
C ALA A 40 2.00 -8.06 9.25
N ASP A 41 1.67 -8.11 10.54
CA ASP A 41 0.60 -8.90 11.14
C ASP A 41 -0.51 -8.03 11.75
N ALA A 42 -0.54 -6.73 11.45
CA ALA A 42 -1.41 -5.76 12.12
C ALA A 42 -2.91 -6.11 12.09
N TYR A 43 -3.36 -6.87 11.09
CA TYR A 43 -4.75 -7.29 10.90
C TYR A 43 -4.94 -8.81 11.03
N LEU A 44 -3.95 -9.51 11.60
CA LEU A 44 -4.00 -10.95 11.85
C LEU A 44 -4.35 -11.19 13.31
N ASP A 45 -5.48 -11.85 13.55
CA ASP A 45 -5.94 -12.20 14.89
C ASP A 45 -6.82 -13.46 14.83
N LEU A 46 -6.63 -14.40 15.75
CA LEU A 46 -7.36 -15.67 15.73
C LEU A 46 -8.87 -15.49 15.89
N GLY A 47 -9.33 -14.57 16.74
CA GLY A 47 -10.75 -14.31 16.95
C GLY A 47 -11.40 -13.71 15.70
N SER A 48 -10.71 -12.80 15.02
CA SER A 48 -11.19 -12.24 13.76
C SER A 48 -11.19 -13.26 12.60
N LEU A 49 -10.25 -14.22 12.60
CA LEU A 49 -10.23 -15.33 11.65
C LEU A 49 -11.42 -16.28 11.89
N GLU A 50 -11.70 -16.65 13.13
CA GLU A 50 -12.86 -17.46 13.50
C GLU A 50 -14.17 -16.79 13.07
N LEU A 51 -14.29 -15.48 13.31
CA LEU A 51 -15.42 -14.69 12.84
C LEU A 51 -15.53 -14.71 11.31
N ALA A 52 -14.42 -14.51 10.59
CA ALA A 52 -14.40 -14.54 9.13
C ALA A 52 -14.82 -15.90 8.57
N LEU A 53 -14.36 -17.01 9.15
CA LEU A 53 -14.78 -18.36 8.75
C LEU A 53 -16.29 -18.59 8.99
N SER A 54 -16.81 -18.09 10.11
CA SER A 54 -18.25 -18.16 10.45
C SER A 54 -19.11 -17.35 9.47
N LEU A 55 -18.65 -16.16 9.08
CA LEU A 55 -19.28 -15.35 8.02
C LEU A 55 -19.20 -16.06 6.66
N GLY A 56 -18.07 -16.69 6.37
CA GLY A 56 -17.88 -17.54 5.19
C GLY A 56 -18.89 -18.67 5.10
N LEU A 57 -19.17 -19.35 6.21
CA LEU A 57 -20.19 -20.41 6.28
C LEU A 57 -21.60 -19.84 6.04
N THR A 58 -21.90 -18.67 6.58
CA THR A 58 -23.17 -17.95 6.31
C THR A 58 -23.33 -17.65 4.82
N GLU A 59 -22.27 -17.13 4.17
CA GLU A 59 -22.29 -16.86 2.73
C GLU A 59 -22.39 -18.15 1.90
N HIS A 60 -21.80 -19.24 2.38
CA HIS A 60 -21.94 -20.55 1.76
C HIS A 60 -23.38 -21.06 1.80
N GLN A 61 -24.06 -20.92 2.94
CA GLN A 61 -25.47 -21.28 3.08
C GLN A 61 -26.34 -20.51 2.07
N LYS A 62 -26.15 -19.18 1.98
CA LYS A 62 -26.85 -18.33 0.99
C LYS A 62 -26.59 -18.78 -0.45
N PHE A 63 -25.37 -19.19 -0.76
CA PHE A 63 -25.04 -19.71 -2.09
C PHE A 63 -25.77 -21.03 -2.36
N THR A 64 -25.78 -21.95 -1.40
CA THR A 64 -26.47 -23.25 -1.55
C THR A 64 -27.99 -23.11 -1.59
N SER A 65 -28.58 -22.10 -0.93
CA SER A 65 -30.02 -21.80 -1.00
C SER A 65 -30.41 -21.00 -2.25
N GLY A 66 -29.45 -20.48 -3.00
CA GLY A 66 -29.67 -19.65 -4.19
C GLY A 66 -29.93 -18.16 -3.90
N GLU A 67 -29.85 -17.74 -2.64
CA GLU A 67 -29.95 -16.33 -2.23
C GLU A 67 -28.74 -15.50 -2.68
N ARG A 68 -27.56 -16.12 -2.73
CA ARG A 68 -26.35 -15.50 -3.27
C ARG A 68 -26.14 -15.93 -4.71
N GLN A 69 -26.09 -14.95 -5.60
CA GLN A 69 -25.73 -15.18 -7.00
C GLN A 69 -24.23 -15.49 -7.14
N PRO A 70 -23.83 -16.33 -8.12
CA PRO A 70 -22.42 -16.53 -8.45
C PRO A 70 -21.72 -15.22 -8.78
N ASP A 71 -20.40 -15.19 -8.61
CA ASP A 71 -19.66 -13.99 -8.99
C ASP A 71 -19.79 -13.76 -10.51
N PRO A 72 -19.76 -12.50 -10.97
CA PRO A 72 -19.75 -12.21 -12.39
C PRO A 72 -18.61 -12.92 -13.10
N LYS A 73 -18.88 -13.40 -14.32
CA LYS A 73 -17.83 -13.94 -15.18
C LYS A 73 -16.82 -12.84 -15.53
N HIS A 74 -15.55 -13.20 -15.53
CA HIS A 74 -14.46 -12.33 -15.97
C HIS A 74 -13.51 -13.09 -16.89
N THR A 75 -12.64 -12.35 -17.58
CA THR A 75 -11.58 -12.95 -18.39
C THR A 75 -10.42 -13.33 -17.47
N PRO A 76 -10.06 -14.62 -17.37
CA PRO A 76 -8.98 -15.04 -16.49
C PRO A 76 -7.62 -14.54 -17.00
N VAL A 77 -6.72 -14.24 -16.08
CA VAL A 77 -5.33 -13.87 -16.38
C VAL A 77 -4.41 -14.79 -15.61
N PHE A 78 -3.57 -15.56 -16.28
CA PHE A 78 -2.65 -16.49 -15.63
C PHE A 78 -1.22 -15.94 -15.61
N PRO A 79 -0.32 -16.46 -14.75
CA PRO A 79 1.10 -16.09 -14.76
C PRO A 79 1.79 -16.18 -16.12
N LYS A 80 1.37 -17.12 -16.97
CA LYS A 80 1.89 -17.28 -18.34
C LYS A 80 1.52 -16.11 -19.27
N ASP A 81 0.48 -15.35 -18.92
CA ASP A 81 -0.01 -14.22 -19.71
C ASP A 81 0.67 -12.90 -19.30
N VAL A 82 1.44 -12.90 -18.20
CA VAL A 82 2.24 -11.76 -17.76
C VAL A 82 3.60 -11.80 -18.45
N THR A 83 3.83 -10.88 -19.39
CA THR A 83 5.13 -10.69 -20.06
C THR A 83 6.24 -10.49 -19.02
N GLY A 84 7.45 -10.97 -19.29
CA GLY A 84 8.55 -11.02 -18.31
C GLY A 84 8.40 -12.15 -17.29
N LEU A 85 7.24 -12.33 -16.64
CA LEU A 85 7.03 -13.46 -15.73
C LEU A 85 7.02 -14.78 -16.50
N ASN A 86 6.35 -14.80 -17.66
CA ASN A 86 6.34 -15.98 -18.52
C ASN A 86 7.76 -16.36 -18.97
N GLU A 87 8.50 -15.38 -19.49
CA GLU A 87 9.83 -15.55 -20.09
C GLU A 87 10.91 -15.94 -19.06
N ASN A 88 10.88 -15.32 -17.87
CA ASN A 88 11.95 -15.48 -16.88
C ASN A 88 11.63 -16.51 -15.79
N VAL A 89 10.37 -16.92 -15.63
CA VAL A 89 9.95 -17.85 -14.56
C VAL A 89 9.20 -19.05 -15.13
N VAL A 90 8.10 -18.84 -15.86
CA VAL A 90 7.20 -19.94 -16.27
C VAL A 90 7.84 -20.85 -17.32
N GLN A 91 8.39 -20.29 -18.41
CA GLN A 91 9.06 -21.04 -19.48
C GLN A 91 10.33 -21.73 -18.99
N ARG A 92 10.98 -21.17 -17.97
CA ARG A 92 12.15 -21.75 -17.28
C ARG A 92 11.77 -22.79 -16.22
N ASN A 93 10.50 -23.15 -16.10
CA ASN A 93 9.97 -24.11 -15.12
C ASN A 93 10.30 -23.78 -13.66
N ARG A 94 10.42 -22.49 -13.31
CA ARG A 94 10.63 -22.04 -11.93
C ARG A 94 9.32 -21.88 -11.18
N CYS A 95 9.40 -21.92 -9.84
CA CYS A 95 8.26 -21.63 -8.98
C CYS A 95 7.81 -20.17 -9.15
N VAL A 96 6.51 -19.98 -9.40
CA VAL A 96 5.91 -18.64 -9.47
C VAL A 96 5.56 -18.16 -8.06
N GLU A 97 6.34 -17.20 -7.55
CA GLU A 97 6.14 -16.51 -6.27
C GLU A 97 5.26 -15.26 -6.44
N CYS A 98 4.57 -14.84 -5.38
CA CYS A 98 3.63 -13.70 -5.43
C CYS A 98 4.32 -12.38 -5.81
N HIS A 99 5.52 -12.12 -5.30
CA HIS A 99 6.27 -10.91 -5.60
C HIS A 99 6.83 -10.90 -7.03
N HIS A 100 7.02 -12.07 -7.69
CA HIS A 100 7.40 -12.10 -9.10
C HIS A 100 6.33 -11.44 -9.97
N ILE A 101 5.05 -11.67 -9.67
CA ILE A 101 3.94 -11.11 -10.45
C ILE A 101 3.99 -9.58 -10.40
N ALA A 102 4.04 -9.00 -9.20
CA ALA A 102 4.13 -7.54 -9.04
C ALA A 102 5.42 -6.99 -9.66
N HIS A 103 6.56 -7.67 -9.48
CA HIS A 103 7.82 -7.29 -10.09
C HIS A 103 7.70 -7.18 -11.62
N PHE A 104 7.27 -8.23 -12.32
CA PHE A 104 7.22 -8.21 -13.78
C PHE A 104 6.14 -7.28 -14.34
N GLN A 105 4.97 -7.20 -13.70
CA GLN A 105 3.95 -6.23 -14.09
C GLN A 105 4.50 -4.79 -14.04
N THR A 106 5.22 -4.45 -12.97
CA THR A 106 5.77 -3.10 -12.81
C THR A 106 6.96 -2.82 -13.72
N THR A 107 7.87 -3.78 -13.94
CA THR A 107 9.04 -3.57 -14.81
C THR A 107 8.67 -3.54 -16.29
N ILE A 108 7.68 -4.33 -16.74
CA ILE A 108 7.13 -4.22 -18.09
C ILE A 108 6.44 -2.87 -18.30
N ALA A 109 5.60 -2.44 -17.35
CA ALA A 109 4.96 -1.12 -17.42
C ALA A 109 5.99 0.02 -17.45
N GLU A 110 7.09 -0.09 -16.68
CA GLU A 110 8.19 0.87 -16.72
C GLU A 110 8.87 0.88 -18.09
N LYS A 111 9.21 -0.29 -18.63
CA LYS A 111 9.84 -0.44 -19.96
C LYS A 111 8.97 0.12 -21.09
N GLN A 112 7.65 -0.02 -20.98
CA GLN A 112 6.68 0.47 -21.95
C GLN A 112 6.28 1.94 -21.73
N ASN A 113 6.83 2.62 -20.71
CA ASN A 113 6.43 3.96 -20.28
C ASN A 113 4.92 4.10 -19.97
N THR A 114 4.27 3.02 -19.50
CA THR A 114 2.87 2.99 -19.05
C THR A 114 2.73 2.97 -17.53
N LEU A 115 3.86 2.92 -16.79
CA LEU A 115 3.88 2.90 -15.33
C LEU A 115 3.38 4.22 -14.72
N ILE A 116 2.29 4.15 -13.96
CA ILE A 116 1.80 5.25 -13.13
C ILE A 116 2.19 4.97 -11.68
N LYS A 117 3.36 5.46 -11.24
CA LYS A 117 3.91 5.17 -9.90
C LYS A 117 2.96 5.47 -8.75
N LYS A 118 2.22 6.58 -8.80
CA LYS A 118 1.23 6.93 -7.77
C LYS A 118 0.09 5.92 -7.63
N HIS A 119 -0.27 5.22 -8.70
CA HIS A 119 -1.29 4.16 -8.63
C HIS A 119 -0.64 2.81 -8.30
N THR A 120 0.44 2.47 -9.01
CA THR A 120 1.11 1.17 -8.90
C THR A 120 1.76 0.94 -7.54
N MET A 121 2.34 1.98 -6.94
CA MET A 121 2.97 1.86 -5.63
C MET A 121 1.92 1.85 -4.52
N PHE A 122 0.95 2.77 -4.57
CA PHE A 122 -0.07 2.95 -3.53
C PHE A 122 -1.30 2.09 -3.80
N ARG A 123 -1.15 0.79 -3.55
CA ARG A 123 -2.25 -0.17 -3.52
C ARG A 123 -2.65 -0.54 -2.10
N TYR A 124 -3.92 -0.90 -1.92
CA TYR A 124 -4.51 -1.37 -0.65
C TYR A 124 -4.33 -0.37 0.50
N PRO A 125 -4.94 0.83 0.39
CA PRO A 125 -4.72 1.90 1.34
C PRO A 125 -5.23 1.54 2.75
N GLU A 126 -4.64 2.18 3.74
CA GLU A 126 -5.00 2.05 5.15
C GLU A 126 -6.24 2.88 5.47
N PHE A 127 -7.28 2.25 6.01
CA PHE A 127 -8.51 2.94 6.42
C PHE A 127 -8.26 3.90 7.61
N GLU A 128 -7.14 3.74 8.33
CA GLU A 128 -6.66 4.70 9.34
C GLU A 128 -6.45 6.11 8.76
N ARG A 129 -6.14 6.23 7.47
CA ARG A 129 -6.03 7.53 6.78
C ARG A 129 -7.36 8.27 6.72
N LEU A 130 -8.47 7.53 6.78
CA LEU A 130 -9.82 8.10 6.88
C LEU A 130 -10.20 8.41 8.33
N GLY A 131 -9.33 8.11 9.30
CA GLY A 131 -9.59 8.25 10.72
C GLY A 131 -10.42 7.10 11.31
N ILE A 132 -10.35 5.90 10.71
CA ILE A 132 -11.02 4.70 11.22
C ILE A 132 -9.99 3.82 11.94
N GLU A 133 -10.23 3.49 13.22
CA GLU A 133 -9.49 2.44 13.93
C GLU A 133 -10.46 1.30 14.24
N ILE A 134 -10.10 0.09 13.82
CA ILE A 134 -10.94 -1.11 13.96
C ILE A 134 -10.53 -1.90 15.22
N ASP A 135 -11.50 -2.47 15.92
CA ASP A 135 -11.30 -3.47 16.98
C ASP A 135 -11.04 -4.83 16.33
N ILE A 136 -9.78 -5.09 15.95
CA ILE A 136 -9.41 -6.23 15.09
C ILE A 136 -10.03 -7.56 15.54
N PRO A 137 -9.97 -7.98 16.82
CA PRO A 137 -10.59 -9.23 17.27
C PRO A 137 -12.11 -9.32 17.03
N LYS A 138 -12.80 -8.19 16.86
CA LYS A 138 -14.25 -8.12 16.59
C LYS A 138 -14.57 -7.91 15.11
N GLY A 139 -13.62 -8.10 14.20
CA GLY A 139 -13.82 -7.90 12.77
C GLY A 139 -13.96 -6.42 12.44
N LEU A 140 -14.98 -6.02 11.69
CA LEU A 140 -15.17 -4.65 11.19
C LEU A 140 -15.81 -3.66 12.18
N VAL A 141 -15.80 -3.97 13.48
CA VAL A 141 -16.33 -3.06 14.51
C VAL A 141 -15.34 -1.91 14.73
N ILE A 142 -15.84 -0.68 14.66
CA ILE A 142 -15.03 0.52 14.83
C ILE A 142 -14.75 0.72 16.33
N LYS A 143 -13.47 0.76 16.67
CA LYS A 143 -12.97 1.06 18.01
C LYS A 143 -12.90 2.56 18.27
N LYS A 144 -12.45 3.33 17.28
CA LYS A 144 -12.26 4.78 17.39
C LYS A 144 -12.42 5.46 16.04
N THR A 145 -12.99 6.67 16.06
CA THR A 145 -13.04 7.56 14.89
C THR A 145 -12.33 8.89 15.14
N THR A 146 -11.64 9.37 14.12
CA THR A 146 -10.98 10.67 14.04
C THR A 146 -11.19 11.28 12.65
N ALA A 147 -10.71 12.50 12.43
CA ALA A 147 -10.64 13.14 11.11
C ALA A 147 -11.93 13.01 10.27
N ALA A 148 -11.80 12.56 9.01
CA ALA A 148 -12.88 12.49 8.03
C ALA A 148 -14.02 11.57 8.46
N ALA A 149 -13.73 10.38 9.00
CA ALA A 149 -14.75 9.45 9.49
C ALA A 149 -15.56 10.04 10.66
N LYS A 150 -14.89 10.73 11.59
CA LYS A 150 -15.58 11.42 12.70
C LYS A 150 -16.45 12.57 12.18
N GLN A 151 -15.97 13.35 11.22
CA GLN A 151 -16.73 14.44 10.59
C GLN A 151 -17.98 13.92 9.87
N ALA A 152 -17.88 12.75 9.23
CA ALA A 152 -19.01 12.07 8.62
C ALA A 152 -20.05 11.54 9.61
N GLY A 153 -19.78 11.57 10.93
CA GLY A 153 -20.71 11.11 11.96
C GLY A 153 -20.62 9.63 12.30
N ILE A 154 -19.55 8.95 11.87
CA ILE A 154 -19.24 7.57 12.24
C ILE A 154 -18.68 7.55 13.66
N VAL A 155 -19.14 6.60 14.47
CA VAL A 155 -18.83 6.55 15.91
C VAL A 155 -18.28 5.17 16.32
N PRO A 156 -17.56 5.10 17.45
CA PRO A 156 -17.19 3.82 18.04
C PRO A 156 -18.40 2.89 18.26
N GLY A 157 -18.23 1.61 17.98
CA GLY A 157 -19.27 0.58 18.07
C GLY A 157 -20.08 0.36 16.79
N ASP A 158 -19.92 1.21 15.78
CA ASP A 158 -20.44 0.95 14.44
C ASP A 158 -19.75 -0.27 13.82
N LEU A 159 -20.52 -1.16 13.19
CA LEU A 159 -19.99 -2.28 12.40
C LEU A 159 -20.07 -1.91 10.92
N ILE A 160 -18.94 -1.83 10.23
CA ILE A 160 -18.94 -1.49 8.80
C ILE A 160 -19.54 -2.65 8.00
N GLN A 161 -20.48 -2.33 7.09
CA GLN A 161 -21.18 -3.31 6.25
C GLN A 161 -20.88 -3.18 4.76
N SER A 162 -20.67 -1.95 4.26
CA SER A 162 -20.34 -1.75 2.84
C SER A 162 -19.58 -0.45 2.60
N ILE A 163 -18.85 -0.41 1.49
CA ILE A 163 -18.36 0.84 0.89
C ILE A 163 -18.80 0.91 -0.57
N ASN A 164 -19.24 2.06 -1.06
CA ASN A 164 -19.76 2.24 -2.43
C ASN A 164 -20.75 1.13 -2.86
N MET A 165 -21.68 0.77 -1.96
CA MET A 165 -22.66 -0.32 -2.11
C MET A 165 -22.09 -1.74 -2.16
N GLN A 166 -20.77 -1.90 -2.10
CA GLN A 166 -20.12 -3.19 -2.09
C GLN A 166 -20.04 -3.74 -0.67
N SER A 167 -20.69 -4.89 -0.45
CA SER A 167 -20.67 -5.58 0.84
C SER A 167 -19.24 -5.94 1.26
N ILE A 168 -18.92 -5.72 2.53
CA ILE A 168 -17.63 -6.06 3.13
C ILE A 168 -17.85 -6.90 4.38
N LEU A 169 -17.05 -7.95 4.55
CA LEU A 169 -17.16 -8.86 5.68
C LEU A 169 -15.93 -8.82 6.58
N THR A 170 -14.78 -8.43 6.03
CA THR A 170 -13.51 -8.38 6.76
C THR A 170 -12.72 -7.12 6.46
N VAL A 171 -11.66 -6.91 7.25
CA VAL A 171 -10.65 -5.88 7.00
C VAL A 171 -9.99 -6.04 5.63
N ALA A 172 -9.76 -7.28 5.19
CA ALA A 172 -9.14 -7.56 3.89
C ALA A 172 -10.07 -7.18 2.72
N ASP A 173 -11.38 -7.38 2.86
CA ASP A 173 -12.36 -6.89 1.89
C ASP A 173 -12.40 -5.36 1.88
N LEU A 174 -12.39 -4.72 3.05
CA LEU A 174 -12.33 -3.26 3.15
C LEU A 174 -11.11 -2.70 2.42
N GLN A 175 -9.90 -3.22 2.68
CA GLN A 175 -8.69 -2.80 1.98
C GLN A 175 -8.77 -3.09 0.47
N TYR A 176 -9.32 -4.24 0.08
CA TYR A 176 -9.48 -4.61 -1.32
C TYR A 176 -10.39 -3.63 -2.06
N TYR A 177 -11.55 -3.27 -1.49
CA TYR A 177 -12.48 -2.35 -2.16
C TYR A 177 -12.03 -0.90 -2.08
N LEU A 178 -11.34 -0.49 -1.01
CA LEU A 178 -10.65 0.80 -0.98
C LEU A 178 -9.55 0.88 -2.05
N ASP A 179 -8.93 -0.22 -2.45
CA ASP A 179 -8.01 -0.23 -3.60
C ASP A 179 -8.70 0.08 -4.93
N LYS A 180 -10.02 -0.16 -5.03
CA LYS A 180 -10.81 0.03 -6.26
C LYS A 180 -11.46 1.41 -6.37
N VAL A 181 -11.47 2.19 -5.30
CA VAL A 181 -11.97 3.56 -5.33
C VAL A 181 -11.00 4.41 -6.14
N ASP A 182 -11.54 5.18 -7.08
CA ASP A 182 -10.74 6.12 -7.88
C ASP A 182 -10.00 7.06 -6.92
N ARG A 183 -8.68 7.17 -7.12
CA ARG A 183 -7.83 8.01 -6.29
C ARG A 183 -8.26 9.48 -6.35
N GLU A 184 -8.83 9.93 -7.47
CA GLU A 184 -9.35 11.30 -7.59
C GLU A 184 -10.73 11.51 -6.94
N SER A 185 -11.33 10.46 -6.35
CA SER A 185 -12.60 10.59 -5.62
C SER A 185 -12.47 11.52 -4.43
N THR A 186 -13.44 12.41 -4.27
CA THR A 186 -13.53 13.35 -3.14
C THR A 186 -14.48 12.87 -2.05
N THR A 187 -15.25 11.81 -2.29
CA THR A 187 -16.18 11.21 -1.34
C THR A 187 -16.13 9.69 -1.35
N LEU A 188 -16.49 9.07 -0.22
CA LEU A 188 -16.66 7.63 -0.08
C LEU A 188 -17.97 7.36 0.65
N ALA A 189 -18.88 6.65 -0.01
CA ALA A 189 -20.09 6.16 0.63
C ALA A 189 -19.75 4.95 1.51
N ILE A 190 -20.19 4.96 2.76
CA ILE A 190 -19.99 3.86 3.71
C ILE A 190 -21.29 3.58 4.45
N SER A 191 -21.65 2.31 4.60
CA SER A 191 -22.77 1.90 5.45
C SER A 191 -22.29 1.13 6.66
N VAL A 192 -22.97 1.33 7.78
CA VAL A 192 -22.67 0.68 9.05
C VAL A 192 -23.95 0.20 9.73
N LEU A 193 -23.82 -0.84 10.53
CA LEU A 193 -24.85 -1.25 11.48
C LEU A 193 -24.59 -0.54 12.81
N ARG A 194 -25.56 0.27 13.25
CA ARG A 194 -25.52 0.97 14.54
C ARG A 194 -26.75 0.58 15.35
N LYS A 195 -26.55 -0.13 16.47
CA LYS A 195 -27.64 -0.57 17.37
C LYS A 195 -28.76 -1.34 16.63
N GLY A 196 -28.39 -2.15 15.64
CA GLY A 196 -29.34 -2.94 14.84
C GLY A 196 -29.94 -2.21 13.63
N GLU A 197 -29.65 -0.92 13.45
CA GLU A 197 -30.12 -0.13 12.31
C GLU A 197 -29.00 0.11 11.30
N ASN A 198 -29.28 -0.09 10.01
CA ASN A 198 -28.36 0.29 8.93
C ASN A 198 -28.36 1.81 8.78
N ARG A 199 -27.17 2.41 8.76
CA ARG A 199 -26.97 3.85 8.56
C ARG A 199 -25.95 4.07 7.46
N ALA A 200 -26.26 5.00 6.55
CA ALA A 200 -25.35 5.41 5.49
C ALA A 200 -24.69 6.74 5.85
N PHE A 201 -23.41 6.85 5.52
CA PHE A 201 -22.59 8.03 5.69
C PHE A 201 -21.79 8.31 4.43
N GLU A 202 -21.40 9.56 4.25
CA GLU A 202 -20.48 9.98 3.21
C GLU A 202 -19.24 10.59 3.86
N ILE A 203 -18.09 9.95 3.64
CA ILE A 203 -16.80 10.45 4.12
C ILE A 203 -16.21 11.35 3.04
N THR A 204 -15.90 12.60 3.37
CA THR A 204 -15.08 13.47 2.52
C THR A 204 -13.65 12.94 2.50
N LEU A 205 -13.15 12.57 1.33
CA LEU A 205 -11.82 12.02 1.14
C LEU A 205 -10.78 13.12 1.00
N PRO A 206 -9.71 13.13 1.83
CA PRO A 206 -8.54 13.98 1.61
C PRO A 206 -7.88 13.69 0.25
N TYR A 207 -7.21 14.67 -0.35
CA TYR A 207 -6.51 14.51 -1.64
C TYR A 207 -5.44 13.40 -1.65
N ASP A 208 -5.01 12.90 -0.50
CA ASP A 208 -3.97 11.88 -0.37
C ASP A 208 -4.45 10.70 0.50
N TRP A 209 -5.75 10.43 0.52
CA TRP A 209 -6.37 9.43 1.40
C TRP A 209 -5.80 8.01 1.21
N TRP A 210 -5.28 7.70 0.03
CA TRP A 210 -4.72 6.38 -0.32
C TRP A 210 -3.23 6.24 -0.01
N LEU A 211 -2.60 7.33 0.35
CA LEU A 211 -1.16 7.42 0.49
C LEU A 211 -0.72 6.84 1.84
N THR A 212 0.15 5.84 1.81
CA THR A 212 0.65 5.11 2.99
C THR A 212 2.13 4.79 2.81
N ASP A 213 2.84 4.46 3.89
CA ASP A 213 4.23 4.06 3.76
C ASP A 213 4.31 2.62 3.22
N LEU A 214 4.81 2.51 1.99
CA LEU A 214 4.93 1.26 1.25
C LEU A 214 6.39 0.87 1.00
N THR A 215 7.31 1.41 1.80
CA THR A 215 8.73 1.08 1.73
C THR A 215 8.98 -0.42 1.90
N HIS A 216 8.15 -1.11 2.68
CA HIS A 216 8.19 -2.56 2.88
C HIS A 216 7.97 -3.39 1.59
N ARG A 217 7.37 -2.81 0.53
CA ARG A 217 7.06 -3.54 -0.71
C ARG A 217 8.32 -3.88 -1.53
N ASN A 218 9.38 -3.09 -1.41
CA ASN A 218 10.65 -3.35 -2.11
C ASN A 218 10.50 -3.68 -3.61
N LEU A 219 9.65 -2.92 -4.32
CA LEU A 219 9.45 -3.09 -5.76
C LEU A 219 10.74 -2.72 -6.53
N THR A 220 11.10 -3.50 -7.56
CA THR A 220 12.29 -3.22 -8.40
C THR A 220 12.26 -1.88 -9.12
N ILE A 221 11.07 -1.32 -9.36
CA ILE A 221 10.92 0.03 -9.94
C ILE A 221 11.26 1.16 -8.94
N ASN A 222 11.43 0.82 -7.66
CA ASN A 222 11.78 1.78 -6.63
C ASN A 222 13.29 2.06 -6.67
N PRO A 223 13.70 3.33 -6.84
CA PRO A 223 15.10 3.69 -6.68
C PRO A 223 15.57 3.37 -5.26
N LEU A 224 16.71 2.69 -5.18
CA LEU A 224 17.48 2.58 -3.95
C LEU A 224 18.22 3.90 -3.73
N VAL A 225 17.97 4.52 -2.58
CA VAL A 225 18.56 5.83 -2.22
C VAL A 225 19.67 5.70 -1.18
N HIS A 226 19.81 4.53 -0.55
CA HIS A 226 20.85 4.21 0.43
C HIS A 226 20.94 5.15 1.63
N PHE A 227 19.80 5.48 2.23
CA PHE A 227 19.71 6.06 3.57
C PHE A 227 18.37 5.74 4.23
N ASP A 228 18.33 5.85 5.56
CA ASP A 228 17.10 5.98 6.33
C ASP A 228 16.92 7.39 6.85
N GLU A 229 15.67 7.76 7.04
CA GLU A 229 15.30 9.10 7.45
C GLU A 229 14.26 9.11 8.56
N LYS A 230 14.31 10.17 9.36
CA LYS A 230 13.23 10.60 10.23
C LYS A 230 12.69 11.93 9.73
N ILE A 231 11.39 11.99 9.45
CA ILE A 231 10.69 13.22 9.10
C ILE A 231 10.59 14.09 10.37
N LEU A 232 11.05 15.35 10.27
CA LEU A 232 11.00 16.27 11.40
C LEU A 232 9.58 16.77 11.67
N THR A 233 9.25 16.89 12.95
CA THR A 233 7.99 17.45 13.44
C THR A 233 7.87 18.93 13.08
N PRO A 234 6.65 19.51 13.04
CA PRO A 234 6.47 20.95 12.80
C PRO A 234 7.27 21.84 13.76
N ALA A 235 7.42 21.44 15.02
CA ALA A 235 8.21 22.16 16.01
C ALA A 235 9.72 22.13 15.70
N GLU A 236 10.24 21.00 15.23
CA GLU A 236 11.63 20.87 14.79
C GLU A 236 11.89 21.66 13.50
N LYS A 237 10.96 21.61 12.52
CA LYS A 237 11.05 22.43 11.29
C LYS A 237 11.11 23.93 11.62
N LYS A 238 10.28 24.39 12.56
CA LYS A 238 10.27 25.80 13.01
C LYS A 238 11.61 26.23 13.61
N LYS A 239 12.27 25.37 14.40
CA LYS A 239 13.62 25.66 14.96
C LYS A 239 14.68 25.84 13.88
N LEU A 240 14.47 25.27 12.70
CA LEU A 240 15.36 25.37 11.53
C LEU A 240 14.90 26.45 10.54
N ASN A 241 13.90 27.26 10.88
CA ASN A 241 13.28 28.25 10.00
C ASN A 241 12.74 27.65 8.69
N LEU A 242 12.24 26.40 8.76
CA LEU A 242 11.59 25.72 7.64
C LEU A 242 10.06 25.82 7.78
N LEU A 243 9.38 26.00 6.65
CA LEU A 243 7.92 25.99 6.62
C LEU A 243 7.37 24.58 6.90
N PRO A 244 6.17 24.43 7.48
CA PRO A 244 5.58 23.14 7.79
C PRO A 244 5.49 22.18 6.59
N GLU A 245 5.21 22.73 5.41
CA GLU A 245 5.07 22.00 4.14
C GLU A 245 6.39 21.68 3.45
N ASN A 246 7.54 22.13 3.98
CA ASN A 246 8.84 21.85 3.37
C ASN A 246 9.35 20.45 3.73
N PHE A 247 10.21 19.90 2.88
CA PHE A 247 11.05 18.76 3.26
C PHE A 247 11.87 19.11 4.51
N ALA A 248 11.96 18.14 5.40
CA ALA A 248 12.86 18.16 6.53
C ALA A 248 13.10 16.72 6.97
N SER A 249 13.87 15.99 6.18
CA SER A 249 14.17 14.58 6.43
C SER A 249 15.55 14.44 7.01
N ARG A 250 15.64 14.13 8.30
CA ARG A 250 16.92 13.92 8.97
C ARG A 250 17.43 12.52 8.66
N ILE A 251 18.64 12.42 8.15
CA ILE A 251 19.32 11.14 7.94
C ILE A 251 19.61 10.50 9.29
N THR A 252 19.10 9.29 9.48
CA THR A 252 19.30 8.50 10.71
C THR A 252 20.30 7.37 10.55
N TYR A 253 20.49 6.90 9.32
CA TYR A 253 21.43 5.83 9.01
C TYR A 253 21.83 5.88 7.54
N VAL A 254 23.11 5.60 7.27
CA VAL A 254 23.65 5.43 5.93
C VAL A 254 24.30 4.04 5.84
N PRO A 255 23.73 3.09 5.07
CA PRO A 255 24.31 1.77 4.87
C PRO A 255 25.62 1.81 4.10
N VAL A 256 26.46 0.78 4.25
CA VAL A 256 27.78 0.66 3.61
C VAL A 256 27.67 0.63 2.08
N GLU A 257 26.56 0.13 1.55
CA GLU A 257 26.23 0.11 0.13
C GLU A 257 26.22 1.52 -0.49
N ALA A 258 25.88 2.56 0.29
CA ALA A 258 25.97 3.95 -0.18
C ALA A 258 27.40 4.32 -0.61
N LEU A 259 28.40 3.83 0.14
CA LEU A 259 29.82 4.05 -0.14
C LEU A 259 30.29 3.17 -1.31
N LEU A 260 29.94 1.88 -1.29
CA LEU A 260 30.35 0.92 -2.31
C LEU A 260 29.82 1.26 -3.70
N GLU A 261 28.62 1.82 -3.78
CA GLU A 261 27.99 2.22 -5.05
C GLU A 261 28.26 3.69 -5.42
N GLU A 262 29.02 4.42 -4.59
CA GLU A 262 29.24 5.86 -4.70
C GLU A 262 27.92 6.63 -4.87
N ALA A 263 26.90 6.23 -4.10
CA ALA A 263 25.54 6.73 -4.24
C ALA A 263 25.43 8.21 -3.86
N HIS A 264 26.07 8.60 -2.75
CA HIS A 264 26.09 9.96 -2.23
C HIS A 264 27.11 10.09 -1.08
N THR A 265 27.31 11.32 -0.60
CA THR A 265 28.16 11.63 0.57
C THR A 265 27.38 12.15 1.78
N LEU A 266 26.09 11.80 1.89
CA LEU A 266 25.27 12.07 3.08
C LEU A 266 25.89 11.45 4.34
N LYS A 267 25.64 12.09 5.48
CA LYS A 267 26.05 11.67 6.81
C LYS A 267 24.84 11.67 7.73
N GLU A 268 24.91 10.88 8.80
CA GLU A 268 23.92 10.96 9.88
C GLU A 268 23.78 12.40 10.38
N ASN A 269 22.55 12.80 10.67
CA ASN A 269 22.11 14.15 11.05
C ASN A 269 22.08 15.21 9.94
N ASP A 270 22.51 14.91 8.71
CA ASP A 270 22.13 15.76 7.58
C ASP A 270 20.61 15.87 7.49
N ILE A 271 20.10 17.02 7.07
CA ILE A 271 18.66 17.23 6.89
C ILE A 271 18.39 17.58 5.43
N ILE A 272 17.74 16.70 4.69
CA ILE A 272 17.29 16.98 3.32
C ILE A 272 16.15 18.00 3.38
N ILE A 273 16.33 19.12 2.70
CA ILE A 273 15.39 20.24 2.62
C ILE A 273 14.90 20.53 1.19
N ALA A 274 15.51 19.90 0.17
CA ALA A 274 14.97 19.86 -1.18
C ALA A 274 15.40 18.60 -1.93
N VAL A 275 14.55 18.13 -2.84
CA VAL A 275 14.80 16.99 -3.72
C VAL A 275 14.59 17.44 -5.16
N ALA A 276 15.62 17.39 -5.99
CA ALA A 276 15.59 17.83 -7.39
C ALA A 276 15.00 19.25 -7.56
N GLY A 277 15.41 20.18 -6.68
CA GLY A 277 14.92 21.57 -6.65
C GLY A 277 13.55 21.77 -5.99
N GLN A 278 12.80 20.69 -5.72
CA GLN A 278 11.51 20.78 -5.02
C GLN A 278 11.73 20.91 -3.51
N THR A 279 11.23 21.98 -2.91
CA THR A 279 11.33 22.25 -1.46
C THR A 279 10.10 21.80 -0.68
N LYS A 280 8.92 21.76 -1.31
CA LYS A 280 7.67 21.36 -0.63
C LYS A 280 7.50 19.84 -0.69
N ASP A 281 7.30 19.26 0.49
CA ASP A 281 6.82 17.90 0.70
C ASP A 281 5.30 17.94 0.92
N THR A 282 4.53 18.10 -0.16
CA THR A 282 3.07 18.22 -0.07
C THR A 282 2.41 16.96 0.49
N LEU A 283 3.11 15.83 0.43
CA LEU A 283 2.64 14.54 0.93
C LEU A 283 3.03 14.30 2.40
N GLY A 284 4.04 15.03 2.91
CA GLY A 284 4.55 14.87 4.26
C GLY A 284 5.19 13.50 4.53
N LEU A 285 5.67 12.82 3.49
CA LEU A 285 6.20 11.46 3.56
C LEU A 285 7.72 11.37 3.43
N GLY A 286 8.40 12.52 3.45
CA GLY A 286 9.85 12.58 3.48
C GLY A 286 10.50 12.43 2.10
N ALA A 287 11.82 12.51 2.09
CA ALA A 287 12.59 12.65 0.86
C ALA A 287 12.74 11.29 0.19
N LYS A 288 12.94 10.23 0.98
CA LYS A 288 13.07 8.85 0.49
C LYS A 288 11.86 8.43 -0.32
N LEU A 289 10.66 8.66 0.18
CA LEU A 289 9.46 8.30 -0.57
C LEU A 289 9.24 9.21 -1.77
N TYR A 290 9.48 10.52 -1.62
CA TYR A 290 9.36 11.46 -2.75
C TYR A 290 10.26 11.06 -3.93
N VAL A 291 11.53 10.72 -3.68
CA VAL A 291 12.45 10.21 -4.70
C VAL A 291 11.87 8.97 -5.38
N LYS A 292 11.32 8.02 -4.61
CA LYS A 292 10.73 6.81 -5.17
C LYS A 292 9.54 7.08 -6.11
N LEU A 293 8.79 8.14 -5.85
CA LEU A 293 7.61 8.51 -6.65
C LEU A 293 7.93 9.23 -7.94
N VAL A 294 8.97 10.08 -7.93
CA VAL A 294 9.21 11.00 -9.06
C VAL A 294 10.46 10.68 -9.87
N HIS A 295 11.37 9.82 -9.38
CA HIS A 295 12.60 9.42 -10.09
C HIS A 295 12.61 7.95 -10.51
N LYS A 296 13.32 7.64 -11.59
CA LYS A 296 13.55 6.27 -12.08
C LYS A 296 14.73 5.63 -11.33
N SER A 297 14.68 4.32 -11.15
CA SER A 297 15.83 3.57 -10.60
C SER A 297 17.02 3.67 -11.55
N GLY A 298 18.23 3.86 -11.00
CA GLY A 298 19.45 4.06 -11.81
C GLY A 298 19.68 5.50 -12.26
N SER A 299 18.78 6.44 -11.91
CA SER A 299 18.93 7.86 -12.24
C SER A 299 19.71 8.62 -11.16
N SER A 300 20.21 9.81 -11.52
CA SER A 300 20.83 10.74 -10.58
C SER A 300 19.97 12.00 -10.42
N LEU A 301 20.01 12.59 -9.24
CA LEU A 301 19.35 13.84 -8.90
C LEU A 301 20.19 14.65 -7.89
N GLU A 302 19.84 15.90 -7.67
CA GLU A 302 20.45 16.74 -6.64
C GLU A 302 19.57 16.77 -5.38
N LEU A 303 20.21 16.66 -4.21
CA LEU A 303 19.61 16.95 -2.92
C LEU A 303 20.17 18.27 -2.39
N THR A 304 19.31 19.11 -1.82
CA THR A 304 19.75 20.22 -0.97
C THR A 304 19.60 19.80 0.49
N ILE A 305 20.70 19.90 1.25
CA ILE A 305 20.75 19.52 2.65
C ILE A 305 21.13 20.69 3.56
N LEU A 306 20.81 20.56 4.85
CA LEU A 306 21.45 21.30 5.93
C LEU A 306 22.43 20.37 6.67
N ARG A 307 23.70 20.78 6.70
CA ARG A 307 24.77 20.13 7.47
C ARG A 307 25.43 21.19 8.34
N ASP A 308 25.43 20.99 9.66
CA ASP A 308 25.97 21.95 10.63
C ASP A 308 25.40 23.38 10.44
N GLY A 309 24.11 23.47 10.11
CA GLY A 309 23.42 24.73 9.83
C GLY A 309 23.73 25.39 8.47
N LYS A 310 24.63 24.82 7.67
CA LYS A 310 24.98 25.31 6.34
C LYS A 310 24.23 24.54 5.26
N LYS A 311 23.69 25.27 4.27
CA LYS A 311 23.09 24.67 3.08
C LYS A 311 24.18 24.12 2.16
N GLN A 312 23.99 22.91 1.65
CA GLN A 312 24.88 22.26 0.69
C GLN A 312 24.04 21.51 -0.35
N ASN A 313 24.52 21.45 -1.58
CA ASN A 313 23.96 20.59 -2.62
C ASN A 313 24.83 19.35 -2.77
N LEU A 314 24.22 18.17 -2.83
CA LEU A 314 24.90 16.90 -3.02
C LEU A 314 24.24 16.11 -4.14
N PRO A 315 25.01 15.41 -4.99
CA PRO A 315 24.44 14.43 -5.91
C PRO A 315 23.92 13.22 -5.13
N LEU A 316 22.79 12.68 -5.60
CA LEU A 316 22.27 11.37 -5.22
C LEU A 316 22.14 10.54 -6.50
N LYS A 317 22.93 9.48 -6.59
CA LYS A 317 22.80 8.42 -7.59
C LYS A 317 21.95 7.31 -6.98
N THR A 318 20.85 6.99 -7.65
CA THR A 318 19.99 5.88 -7.25
C THR A 318 20.41 4.61 -7.98
N SER A 319 20.20 3.46 -7.36
CA SER A 319 20.38 2.16 -8.02
C SER A 319 19.06 1.38 -8.09
N ARG A 320 19.08 0.26 -8.80
CA ARG A 320 17.93 -0.62 -8.98
C ARG A 320 18.06 -1.83 -8.08
N GLN A 321 16.98 -2.14 -7.37
CA GLN A 321 16.92 -3.40 -6.64
C GLN A 321 16.79 -4.59 -7.59
N VAL A 322 17.73 -5.53 -7.50
CA VAL A 322 17.68 -6.81 -8.21
C VAL A 322 17.05 -7.87 -7.32
N PHE A 323 16.03 -8.58 -7.80
CA PHE A 323 15.56 -9.78 -7.12
C PHE A 323 16.51 -10.94 -7.41
N ARG A 324 17.25 -11.38 -6.38
CA ARG A 324 18.26 -12.47 -6.43
C ARG A 324 17.80 -13.82 -7.03
N ARG A 325 16.50 -14.01 -7.32
CA ARG A 325 15.93 -15.26 -7.87
C ARG A 325 15.51 -15.16 -9.35
N VAL A 326 15.57 -13.97 -9.93
CA VAL A 326 15.15 -13.71 -11.32
C VAL A 326 16.35 -13.59 -12.25
N GLU A 327 17.46 -13.05 -11.76
CA GLU A 327 18.74 -13.11 -12.47
C GLU A 327 19.40 -14.46 -12.18
N ASP A 328 19.82 -15.11 -13.27
CA ASP A 328 20.78 -16.19 -13.21
C ASP A 328 22.17 -15.61 -12.97
N GLU A 329 23.02 -16.45 -12.40
CA GLU A 329 24.46 -16.49 -12.69
C GLU A 329 24.79 -16.13 -14.16
#